data_AF-A0A7C1ATY4-F1
#
_entry.id   AF-A0A7C1ATY4-F1
#
_cell.length_a   1.000
_cell.length_b   1.000
_cell.length_c   1.000
_cell.angle_alpha   90.00
_cell.angle_beta   90.00
_cell.angle_gamma   90.00
#
_symmetry.space_group_name_H-M   'P 1'
#
loop_
_entity.id
_entity.type
_entity.pdbx_description
1 polymer ?
#
loop_
_entity_poly.entity_id
_entity_poly.type
_entity_poly.pdbx_seq_one_letter_code
_entity_poly.pdbx_strand_id
1 'polypeptide(L)'
;MNNDEFVPCSVRIASVSDEDLEAIKELERRLGNKFCLVAVEKESSFYVVEAKLGPNHWERVDKVYPEIKGLRAYYTSEDDAKLAKSSLKSLLAGKMKGSLTKRPIRVRRIVAEDM
;
A
#
# COMPACT_ATOMS: atom_id res chain seq x y z
N MET A 1 0.94 1.30 25.79
CA MET A 1 0.15 0.21 25.18
C MET A 1 -0.26 0.69 23.80
N ASN A 2 0.57 0.45 22.79
CA ASN A 2 0.23 0.76 21.40
C ASN A 2 -0.08 -0.57 20.72
N ASN A 3 -1.36 -0.84 20.53
CA ASN A 3 -1.79 -1.87 19.59
C ASN A 3 -1.55 -1.30 18.20
N ASP A 4 -0.36 -1.55 17.65
CA ASP A 4 -0.16 -1.52 16.21
C ASP A 4 -1.16 -2.51 15.62
N GLU A 5 -2.25 -1.99 15.05
CA GLU A 5 -3.16 -2.76 14.21
C GLU A 5 -2.35 -3.24 13.01
N PHE A 6 -1.78 -4.44 13.17
CA PHE A 6 -1.13 -5.20 12.13
C PHE A 6 -2.18 -5.43 11.05
N VAL A 7 -2.12 -4.61 10.00
CA VAL A 7 -2.92 -4.82 8.80
C VAL A 7 -2.45 -6.15 8.24
N PRO A 8 -3.31 -7.17 8.12
CA PRO A 8 -2.90 -8.37 7.42
C PRO A 8 -2.64 -7.93 5.98
N CYS A 9 -1.38 -7.81 5.59
CA CYS A 9 -1.02 -8.11 4.22
C CYS A 9 -1.61 -9.50 3.99
N SER A 10 -2.63 -9.60 3.14
CA SER A 10 -3.10 -10.89 2.67
C SER A 10 -1.96 -11.45 1.83
N VAL A 11 -0.97 -12.05 2.49
CA VAL A 11 0.16 -12.71 1.86
C VAL A 11 -0.44 -13.86 1.07
N ARG A 12 -0.49 -13.70 -0.25
CA ARG A 12 -0.90 -14.78 -1.14
C ARG A 12 0.31 -15.67 -1.33
N ILE A 13 0.18 -16.92 -0.91
CA ILE A 13 1.21 -17.92 -1.12
C ILE A 13 1.30 -18.13 -2.64
N ALA A 14 2.49 -17.97 -3.19
CA ALA A 14 2.69 -18.16 -4.62
C ALA A 14 2.43 -19.62 -5.00
N SER A 15 1.76 -19.84 -6.14
CA SER A 15 1.82 -21.13 -6.80
C SER A 15 3.24 -21.32 -7.35
N VAL A 16 3.98 -22.25 -6.76
CA VAL A 16 5.37 -22.56 -7.15
C VAL A 16 5.35 -23.85 -7.95
N SER A 17 6.12 -23.91 -9.04
CA SER A 17 6.29 -25.14 -9.83
C SER A 17 7.09 -26.20 -9.06
N ASP A 18 7.01 -27.47 -9.45
CA ASP A 18 7.79 -28.54 -8.81
C ASP A 18 9.30 -28.32 -8.95
N GLU A 19 9.75 -27.74 -10.08
CA GLU A 19 11.17 -27.40 -10.31
C GLU A 19 11.64 -26.29 -9.35
N ASP A 20 10.84 -25.23 -9.20
CA ASP A 20 11.14 -24.11 -8.31
C ASP A 20 11.08 -24.54 -6.83
N LEU A 21 10.18 -25.47 -6.48
CA LEU A 21 10.10 -26.03 -5.13
C LEU A 21 11.37 -26.80 -4.75
N GLU A 22 11.93 -27.59 -5.66
CA GLU A 22 13.19 -28.29 -5.41
C GLU A 22 14.36 -27.30 -5.25
N ALA A 23 14.40 -26.24 -6.05
CA ALA A 23 15.38 -25.17 -5.90
C ALA A 23 15.28 -24.50 -4.52
N ILE A 24 14.06 -24.21 -4.04
CA ILE A 24 13.83 -23.66 -2.70
C ILE A 24 14.33 -24.61 -1.61
N LYS A 25 13.98 -25.90 -1.68
CA LYS A 25 14.42 -26.92 -0.71
C LYS A 25 15.94 -27.09 -0.69
N GLU A 26 16.60 -26.99 -1.84
CA GLU A 26 18.06 -27.04 -1.91
C GLU A 26 18.70 -25.81 -1.28
N LEU A 27 18.10 -24.63 -1.50
CA LEU A 27 18.53 -23.40 -0.84
C LEU A 27 18.34 -23.45 0.68
N GLU A 28 17.20 -23.97 1.16
CA GLU A 28 16.96 -24.20 2.59
C GLU A 28 18.00 -25.15 3.19
N ARG A 29 18.33 -26.25 2.49
CA ARG A 29 19.40 -27.16 2.92
C ARG A 29 20.75 -26.47 3.05
N ARG A 30 21.08 -25.55 2.13
CA ARG A 30 22.33 -24.75 2.19
C ARG A 30 22.35 -23.73 3.32
N LEU A 31 21.20 -23.11 3.61
CA LEU A 31 21.05 -22.13 4.69
C LEU A 31 20.92 -22.79 6.08
N GLY A 32 20.68 -24.10 6.11
CA GLY A 32 20.52 -24.92 7.30
C GLY A 32 19.11 -24.84 7.89
N ASN A 33 18.78 -25.79 8.78
CA ASN A 33 17.45 -25.95 9.42
C ASN A 33 17.00 -24.77 10.32
N LYS A 34 17.70 -23.64 10.27
CA LYS A 34 17.37 -22.42 11.02
C LYS A 34 16.40 -21.51 10.25
N PHE A 35 16.32 -21.64 8.93
CA PHE A 35 15.53 -20.74 8.09
C PHE A 35 14.54 -21.52 7.23
N CYS A 36 13.32 -21.00 7.11
CA CYS A 36 12.31 -21.48 6.17
C CYS A 36 12.05 -20.39 5.14
N LEU A 37 12.12 -20.76 3.86
CA LEU A 37 11.89 -19.87 2.74
C LEU A 37 10.41 -19.93 2.32
N VAL A 38 9.78 -18.76 2.22
CA VAL A 38 8.37 -18.64 1.84
C VAL A 38 8.27 -17.88 0.53
N ALA A 39 7.68 -18.53 -0.48
CA ALA A 39 7.37 -17.90 -1.75
C ALA A 39 6.01 -17.17 -1.66
N VAL A 40 6.02 -15.88 -1.94
CA VAL A 40 4.83 -15.01 -1.89
C VAL A 40 4.60 -14.40 -3.26
N GLU A 41 3.33 -14.26 -3.66
CA GLU A 41 3.00 -13.59 -4.91
C GLU A 41 3.42 -12.12 -4.84
N LYS A 42 4.12 -11.65 -5.89
CA LYS A 42 4.35 -10.23 -6.06
C LYS A 42 3.06 -9.57 -6.54
N GLU A 43 2.57 -8.59 -5.80
CA GLU A 43 1.51 -7.72 -6.29
C GLU A 43 2.04 -6.94 -7.50
N SER A 44 1.36 -7.11 -8.64
CA SER A 44 1.78 -6.51 -9.92
C SER A 44 1.63 -4.98 -9.94
N SER A 45 0.73 -4.45 -9.11
CA SER A 45 0.54 -3.02 -8.98
C SER A 45 -0.06 -2.60 -7.65
N PHE A 46 0.32 -1.41 -7.21
CA PHE A 46 -0.26 -0.71 -6.08
C PHE A 46 -0.94 0.57 -6.57
N TYR A 47 -1.82 1.10 -5.75
CA TYR A 47 -2.52 2.35 -6.01
C TYR A 47 -2.20 3.33 -4.89
N VAL A 48 -1.74 4.52 -5.26
CA VAL A 48 -1.44 5.60 -4.33
C VAL A 48 -2.47 6.71 -4.45
N VAL A 49 -2.92 7.20 -3.30
CA VAL A 49 -3.77 8.38 -3.20
C VAL A 49 -2.87 9.59 -2.91
N GLU A 50 -2.90 10.58 -3.81
CA GLU A 50 -2.03 11.75 -3.77
C GLU A 50 -2.86 13.04 -3.77
N ALA A 51 -2.40 14.07 -3.08
CA ALA A 51 -2.93 15.41 -3.12
C ALA A 51 -1.99 16.37 -3.88
N LYS A 52 -2.58 17.31 -4.62
CA LYS A 52 -1.83 18.29 -5.40
C LYS A 52 -1.25 19.39 -4.51
N LEU A 53 0.07 19.55 -4.52
CA LEU A 53 0.76 20.65 -3.83
C LEU A 53 1.04 21.84 -4.75
N GLY A 54 1.24 21.59 -6.05
CA GLY A 54 1.53 22.63 -7.04
C GLY A 54 1.47 22.10 -8.48
N PRO A 55 1.90 22.90 -9.47
CA PRO A 55 2.06 22.46 -10.84
C PRO A 55 3.01 21.25 -10.90
N ASN A 56 2.56 20.15 -11.50
CA ASN A 56 3.29 18.87 -11.61
C ASN A 56 3.79 18.26 -10.28
N HIS A 57 3.39 18.81 -9.12
CA HIS A 57 3.78 18.32 -7.82
C HIS A 57 2.57 17.72 -7.09
N TRP A 58 2.66 16.40 -6.89
CA TRP A 58 1.72 15.59 -6.14
C TRP A 58 2.47 14.89 -5.01
N GLU A 59 1.87 14.83 -3.83
CA GLU A 59 2.45 14.18 -2.66
C GLU A 59 1.38 13.31 -1.99
N ARG A 60 1.81 12.27 -1.29
CA ARG A 60 0.91 11.31 -0.66
C ARG A 60 0.02 11.97 0.39
N VAL A 61 -1.22 11.53 0.47
CA VAL A 61 -2.21 12.17 1.35
C VAL A 61 -1.87 12.08 2.85
N ASP A 62 -1.16 11.03 3.28
CA ASP A 62 -0.68 10.86 4.67
C ASP A 62 0.32 11.95 5.08
N LYS A 63 1.17 12.39 4.14
CA LYS A 63 2.10 13.50 4.39
C LYS A 63 1.46 14.87 4.25
N VAL A 64 0.46 14.99 3.38
CA VAL A 64 -0.23 16.26 3.14
C VAL A 64 -1.22 16.60 4.25
N TYR A 65 -1.80 15.58 4.89
CA TYR A 65 -2.75 15.74 6.00
C TYR A 65 -2.32 14.90 7.22
N PRO A 66 -1.16 15.21 7.83
CA PRO A 66 -0.63 14.44 8.96
C PRO A 66 -1.55 14.48 10.20
N GLU A 67 -2.48 15.43 10.26
CA GLU A 67 -3.46 15.58 11.34
C GLU A 67 -4.54 14.48 11.31
N ILE A 68 -4.73 13.80 10.17
CA ILE A 68 -5.69 12.70 10.03
C ILE A 68 -5.00 11.39 10.42
N LYS A 69 -5.18 10.99 11.69
CA LYS A 69 -4.65 9.74 12.21
C LYS A 69 -5.16 8.52 11.43
N GLY A 70 -4.26 7.60 11.09
CA GLY A 70 -4.59 6.37 10.37
C GLY A 70 -4.87 6.56 8.87
N LEU A 71 -4.59 7.75 8.31
CA LEU A 71 -4.75 7.99 6.89
C LEU A 71 -3.74 7.17 6.09
N ARG A 72 -4.23 6.17 5.36
CA ARG A 72 -3.42 5.37 4.43
C ARG A 72 -3.31 6.09 3.09
N ALA A 73 -2.17 5.92 2.44
CA ALA A 73 -1.94 6.44 1.09
C ALA A 73 -1.82 5.34 0.03
N TYR A 74 -1.54 4.09 0.42
CA TYR A 74 -1.34 2.97 -0.49
C TYR A 74 -2.42 1.91 -0.32
N TYR A 75 -2.82 1.33 -1.45
CA TYR A 75 -3.87 0.34 -1.58
C TYR A 75 -3.46 -0.70 -2.62
N THR A 76 -3.81 -1.96 -2.41
CA THR A 76 -3.59 -3.05 -3.37
C THR A 76 -4.71 -3.11 -4.42
N SER A 77 -5.90 -2.57 -4.11
CA SER A 77 -7.05 -2.50 -5.01
C SER A 77 -7.31 -1.07 -5.49
N GLU A 78 -7.63 -0.92 -6.78
CA GLU A 78 -8.04 0.37 -7.36
C GLU A 78 -9.34 0.88 -6.74
N ASP A 79 -10.28 -0.02 -6.49
CA ASP A 79 -11.59 0.33 -5.96
C ASP A 79 -11.47 0.81 -4.52
N ASP A 80 -10.61 0.17 -3.72
CA ASP A 80 -10.30 0.62 -2.36
C ASP A 80 -9.66 2.01 -2.37
N ALA A 81 -8.72 2.26 -3.31
CA ALA A 81 -8.10 3.57 -3.47
C ALA A 81 -9.11 4.66 -3.89
N LYS A 82 -10.03 4.34 -4.81
CA LYS A 82 -11.11 5.25 -5.23
C LYS A 82 -12.09 5.53 -4.09
N LEU A 83 -12.45 4.51 -3.32
CA LEU A 83 -13.30 4.65 -2.15
C LEU A 83 -12.64 5.54 -1.09
N ALA A 84 -11.37 5.28 -0.78
CA ALA A 84 -10.59 6.09 0.14
C ALA A 84 -10.48 7.55 -0.32
N LYS A 85 -10.20 7.80 -1.61
CA LYS A 85 -10.21 9.14 -2.20
C LYS A 85 -11.56 9.84 -2.01
N SER A 86 -12.67 9.14 -2.27
CA SER A 86 -14.03 9.69 -2.13
C SER A 86 -14.32 10.06 -0.68
N SER A 87 -14.02 9.15 0.25
CA SER A 87 -14.17 9.34 1.69
C SER A 87 -13.33 10.51 2.21
N LEU A 88 -12.07 10.62 1.78
CA LEU A 88 -11.20 11.73 2.15
C LEU A 88 -11.73 13.07 1.62
N LYS A 89 -12.21 13.11 0.37
CA LYS A 89 -12.83 14.32 -0.21
C LYS A 89 -14.05 14.76 0.61
N SER A 90 -14.88 13.82 1.04
CA SER A 90 -16.05 14.08 1.89
C SER A 90 -15.66 14.55 3.28
N LEU A 91 -14.64 13.94 3.90
CA LEU A 91 -14.14 14.34 5.21
C LEU A 91 -13.61 15.78 5.22
N LEU A 92 -12.79 16.13 4.21
CA LEU A 92 -12.23 17.48 4.03
C LEU A 92 -13.31 18.53 3.71
N ALA A 93 -14.39 18.13 3.04
CA ALA A 93 -15.52 19.01 2.74
C ALA A 93 -16.49 19.18 3.92
N GLY A 94 -16.55 18.20 4.82
CA GLY A 94 -17.44 18.16 5.97
C GLY A 94 -16.72 18.47 7.28
N LYS A 95 -16.37 17.41 8.04
CA LYS A 95 -15.89 17.51 9.43
C LYS A 95 -14.64 18.38 9.62
N MET A 96 -13.76 18.43 8.61
CA MET A 96 -12.50 19.18 8.67
C MET A 96 -12.56 20.49 7.87
N LYS A 97 -13.75 20.93 7.47
CA LYS A 97 -13.95 22.15 6.67
C LYS A 97 -13.43 23.36 7.45
N GLY A 98 -12.46 24.07 6.89
CA GLY A 98 -11.83 25.23 7.51
C GLY A 98 -10.61 24.90 8.37
N SER A 99 -10.49 23.66 8.86
CA SER A 99 -9.33 23.20 9.64
C SER A 99 -8.16 22.77 8.75
N LEU A 100 -8.45 22.23 7.56
CA LEU A 100 -7.44 21.80 6.59
C LEU A 100 -7.72 22.41 5.22
N THR A 101 -6.63 22.77 4.51
CA THR A 101 -6.73 23.25 3.13
C THR A 101 -7.13 22.10 2.20
N LYS A 102 -8.33 22.15 1.65
CA LYS A 102 -8.78 21.17 0.67
C LYS A 102 -7.97 21.28 -0.63
N ARG A 103 -7.33 20.19 -1.03
CA ARG A 103 -6.57 20.08 -2.29
C ARG A 103 -7.22 19.09 -3.25
N PRO A 104 -6.99 19.22 -4.58
CA PRO A 104 -7.32 18.17 -5.53
C PRO A 104 -6.61 16.86 -5.16
N ILE A 105 -7.33 15.75 -5.20
CA ILE A 105 -6.82 14.41 -4.87
C ILE A 105 -6.98 13.50 -6.08
N ARG A 106 -5.98 12.65 -6.35
CA ARG A 106 -6.02 11.63 -7.42
C ARG A 106 -5.65 10.26 -6.87
N VAL A 107 -6.02 9.23 -7.64
CA VAL A 107 -5.47 7.89 -7.51
C VAL A 107 -4.48 7.71 -8.66
N ARG A 108 -3.30 7.17 -8.37
CA ARG A 108 -2.29 6.81 -9.37
C ARG A 108 -1.91 5.35 -9.19
N ARG A 109 -1.84 4.60 -10.29
CA ARG A 109 -1.30 3.24 -10.30
C ARG A 109 0.23 3.31 -10.29
N ILE A 110 0.85 2.47 -9.48
CA ILE A 110 2.28 2.20 -9.43
C ILE A 110 2.43 0.74 -9.85
N VAL A 111 3.17 0.46 -10.92
CA VAL A 111 3.53 -0.92 -11.24
C VAL A 111 4.79 -1.28 -10.49
N ALA A 112 4.92 -2.55 -10.06
CA ALA A 112 6.09 -2.99 -9.29
C ALA A 112 7.41 -2.89 -10.07
N GLU A 113 7.37 -2.72 -11.39
CA GLU A 113 8.53 -2.50 -12.26
C GLU A 113 9.04 -1.04 -12.25
N ASP A 114 8.24 -0.09 -11.73
CA ASP A 114 8.60 1.34 -11.59
C ASP A 114 9.26 1.66 -10.22
N MET A 115 9.50 0.64 -9.38
CA MET A 115 10.12 0.75 -8.05
C MET A 115 11.51 0.11 -8.04
#